data_AF-A0AAE8ZWL5-F1
#
_entry.id   AF-A0AAE8ZWL5-F1
#
_cell.length_a   1.000
_cell.length_b   1.000
_cell.length_c   1.000
_cell.angle_alpha   90.00
_cell.angle_beta   90.00
_cell.angle_gamma   90.00
#
_symmetry.space_group_name_H-M   'P 1'
#
loop_
_entity.id
_entity.type
_entity.pdbx_description
1 polymer ?
#
loop_
_entity_poly.entity_id
_entity_poly.type
_entity_poly.pdbx_seq_one_letter_code
_entity_poly.pdbx_strand_id
1 'polypeptide(L)'
;MANQLEAMQMELARMDQELADLEVQLVDAHNDFDEFVGDFIDRGLPIQEDDFPDFLEHVDRIITLKERQNALEDRKEALEIRIQLNEDNLENHH
;
A
#
# COMPACT_ATOMS: atom_id res chain seq x y z
N MET A 1 -9.33 29.31 -7.29
CA MET A 1 -9.54 28.27 -6.27
C MET A 1 -10.16 27.01 -6.85
N ALA A 2 -11.17 27.08 -7.74
CA ALA A 2 -11.77 25.89 -8.40
C ALA A 2 -10.74 24.89 -8.98
N ASN A 3 -9.76 25.36 -9.77
CA ASN A 3 -8.73 24.47 -10.36
C ASN A 3 -7.80 23.79 -9.34
N GLN A 4 -7.65 24.33 -8.13
CA GLN A 4 -6.80 23.72 -7.10
C GLN A 4 -7.54 22.62 -6.36
N LEU A 5 -8.82 22.83 -6.06
CA LEU A 5 -9.67 21.80 -5.44
C LEU A 5 -9.84 20.61 -6.39
N GLU A 6 -10.11 20.88 -7.67
CA GLU A 6 -10.19 19.84 -8.71
C GLU A 6 -8.88 19.07 -8.85
N ALA A 7 -7.73 19.75 -8.83
CA ALA A 7 -6.43 19.08 -8.87
C ALA A 7 -6.18 18.18 -7.64
N MET A 8 -6.62 18.58 -6.45
CA MET A 8 -6.52 17.76 -5.25
C MET A 8 -7.46 16.54 -5.31
N GLN A 9 -8.68 16.70 -5.80
CA GLN A 9 -9.62 15.59 -5.98
C GLN A 9 -9.12 14.58 -7.02
N MET A 10 -8.50 15.04 -8.11
CA MET A 10 -7.86 14.15 -9.09
C MET A 10 -6.68 13.38 -8.50
N GLU A 11 -5.84 14.04 -7.70
CA GLU A 11 -4.72 13.37 -7.02
C GLU A 11 -5.23 12.35 -5.98
N LEU A 12 -6.32 12.64 -5.27
CA LEU A 12 -6.96 11.68 -4.36
C LEU A 12 -7.38 10.40 -5.08
N ALA A 13 -8.10 10.54 -6.20
CA ALA A 13 -8.52 9.40 -7.03
C ALA A 13 -7.32 8.60 -7.56
N ARG A 14 -6.20 9.28 -7.85
CA ARG A 14 -4.96 8.62 -8.25
C ARG A 14 -4.34 7.81 -7.10
N MET A 15 -4.37 8.35 -5.88
CA MET A 15 -3.90 7.64 -4.68
C MET A 15 -4.76 6.42 -4.38
N ASP A 16 -6.08 6.50 -4.57
CA ASP A 16 -6.99 5.35 -4.43
C ASP A 16 -6.62 4.22 -5.39
N GLN A 17 -6.34 4.54 -6.65
CA GLN A 17 -5.91 3.54 -7.62
C GLN A 17 -4.57 2.92 -7.22
N GLU A 18 -3.60 3.75 -6.79
CA GLU A 18 -2.28 3.26 -6.37
C GLU A 18 -2.37 2.37 -5.11
N LEU A 19 -3.27 2.67 -4.17
CA LEU A 19 -3.56 1.81 -3.02
C LEU A 19 -4.15 0.47 -3.45
N ALA A 20 -5.13 0.46 -4.36
CA ALA A 20 -5.70 -0.78 -4.88
C ALA A 20 -4.64 -1.65 -5.58
N ASP A 21 -3.75 -1.03 -6.36
CA ASP A 21 -2.65 -1.72 -7.03
C ASP A 21 -1.63 -2.29 -6.01
N LEU A 22 -1.40 -1.59 -4.89
CA LEU A 22 -0.55 -2.08 -3.80
C LEU A 22 -1.19 -3.22 -3.01
N GLU A 23 -2.51 -3.20 -2.80
CA GLU A 23 -3.24 -4.30 -2.17
C GLU A 23 -3.11 -5.59 -2.98
N VAL A 24 -3.24 -5.51 -4.31
CA VAL A 24 -3.03 -6.66 -5.20
C VAL A 24 -1.59 -7.18 -5.07
N GLN A 25 -0.59 -6.29 -5.13
CA GLN A 25 0.81 -6.68 -4.98
C GLN A 25 1.12 -7.32 -3.62
N LEU A 26 0.47 -6.87 -2.55
CA LEU A 26 0.60 -7.45 -1.21
C LEU A 26 -0.02 -8.84 -1.14
N VAL A 27 -1.21 -9.03 -1.71
CA VAL A 27 -1.84 -10.36 -1.80
C VAL A 27 -0.95 -11.31 -2.58
N ASP A 28 -0.41 -10.87 -3.73
CA ASP A 28 0.51 -11.67 -4.52
C ASP A 28 1.79 -12.02 -3.74
N ALA A 29 2.41 -11.05 -3.06
CA ALA A 29 3.60 -11.29 -2.25
C ALA A 29 3.33 -12.24 -1.07
N HIS A 30 2.14 -12.18 -0.46
CA HIS A 30 1.72 -13.13 0.57
C HIS A 30 1.51 -14.53 0.00
N ASN A 31 0.85 -14.67 -1.16
CA ASN A 31 0.68 -15.95 -1.84
C ASN A 31 2.04 -16.57 -2.21
N ASP A 32 2.97 -15.76 -2.75
CA ASP A 32 4.33 -16.20 -3.07
C ASP A 32 5.06 -16.73 -1.83
N PHE A 33 4.91 -16.04 -0.69
CA PHE A 33 5.51 -16.46 0.58
C PHE A 33 4.86 -17.73 1.15
N ASP A 34 3.53 -17.85 1.07
CA ASP A 34 2.81 -19.03 1.52
C ASP A 34 3.16 -20.26 0.66
N GLU A 35 3.33 -20.09 -0.64
CA GLU A 35 3.83 -21.15 -1.54
C GLU A 35 5.25 -21.56 -1.16
N PHE A 36 6.15 -20.59 -0.95
CA PHE A 36 7.52 -20.85 -0.48
C PHE A 36 7.52 -21.69 0.80
N VAL A 37 6.77 -21.30 1.83
CA VAL A 37 6.69 -22.03 3.10
C VAL A 37 6.00 -23.40 2.94
N GLY A 38 4.93 -23.46 2.15
CA GLY A 38 4.18 -24.67 1.86
C GLY A 38 5.02 -25.76 1.23
N ASP A 39 5.92 -25.40 0.31
CA ASP A 39 6.83 -26.32 -0.35
C ASP A 39 7.75 -27.08 0.62
N PHE A 40 8.19 -26.45 1.72
CA PHE A 40 8.96 -27.13 2.77
C PHE A 40 8.11 -28.11 3.57
N ILE A 41 6.87 -27.70 3.91
CA ILE A 41 5.92 -28.51 4.67
C ILE A 41 5.54 -29.76 3.87
N ASP A 42 5.20 -29.60 2.59
CA ASP A 42 4.75 -30.69 1.71
C ASP A 42 5.86 -31.70 1.42
N ARG A 43 7.11 -31.24 1.31
CA ARG A 43 8.28 -32.13 1.15
C ARG A 43 8.70 -32.79 2.47
N GLY A 44 8.16 -32.34 3.61
CA GLY A 44 8.54 -32.79 4.94
C GLY A 44 10.01 -32.49 5.27
N LEU A 45 10.59 -31.47 4.63
CA LEU A 45 11.99 -31.09 4.79
C LEU A 45 12.09 -29.93 5.79
N PRO A 46 13.06 -29.98 6.71
CA PRO A 46 13.35 -28.81 7.54
C PRO A 46 13.92 -27.69 6.66
N ILE A 47 13.54 -26.45 6.96
CA ILE A 47 14.19 -25.24 6.41
C ILE A 47 15.67 -25.27 6.81
N GLN A 48 16.56 -25.07 5.85
CA GLN A 48 18.01 -25.08 6.04
C GLN A 48 18.56 -23.66 6.11
N GLU A 49 19.80 -23.51 6.61
CA GLU A 49 20.48 -22.20 6.67
C GLU A 49 20.60 -21.53 5.29
N ASP A 50 20.71 -22.33 4.23
CA ASP A 50 20.82 -21.86 2.84
C ASP A 50 19.51 -21.29 2.28
N ASP A 51 18.36 -21.59 2.90
CA ASP A 51 17.04 -21.10 2.47
C ASP A 51 16.68 -19.74 3.12
N PHE A 52 17.43 -19.32 4.15
CA PHE A 52 17.15 -18.06 4.85
C PHE A 52 17.29 -16.80 3.99
N PRO A 53 18.25 -16.69 3.06
CA PRO A 53 18.32 -15.54 2.16
C PRO A 53 17.01 -15.35 1.36
N ASP A 54 16.47 -16.43 0.79
CA ASP A 54 15.23 -16.39 0.01
C ASP A 54 14.03 -16.03 0.92
N PHE A 55 13.96 -16.63 2.11
CA PHE A 55 12.95 -16.27 3.12
C PHE A 55 12.99 -14.78 3.47
N LEU A 56 14.18 -14.23 3.71
CA LEU A 56 14.36 -12.82 4.05
C LEU A 56 13.97 -11.91 2.89
N GLU A 57 14.23 -12.31 1.64
CA GLU A 57 13.80 -11.56 0.46
C GLU A 57 12.27 -11.47 0.36
N HIS A 58 11.55 -12.58 0.59
CA HIS A 58 10.08 -12.56 0.62
C HIS A 58 9.55 -11.63 1.72
N VAL A 59 10.11 -11.72 2.93
CA VAL A 59 9.70 -10.89 4.06
C VAL A 59 10.00 -9.41 3.80
N ASP A 60 11.16 -9.09 3.26
CA ASP A 60 11.57 -7.71 2.93
C ASP A 60 10.65 -7.10 1.86
N ARG A 61 10.27 -7.87 0.85
CA ARG A 61 9.29 -7.45 -0.17
C ARG A 61 7.94 -7.11 0.45
N ILE A 62 7.42 -7.96 1.35
CA ILE A 62 6.14 -7.71 2.04
C ILE A 62 6.22 -6.45 2.90
N ILE A 63 7.30 -6.30 3.69
CA ILE A 63 7.52 -5.13 4.55
C ILE A 63 7.57 -3.85 3.70
N THR A 64 8.36 -3.85 2.62
CA THR A 64 8.51 -2.68 1.73
C THR A 64 7.17 -2.27 1.13
N LEU A 65 6.36 -3.24 0.67
CA LEU A 65 5.02 -2.97 0.14
C LEU A 65 4.08 -2.40 1.21
N LYS A 66 4.14 -2.92 2.45
CA LYS A 66 3.36 -2.40 3.58
C LYS A 66 3.75 -0.99 3.99
N GLU A 67 5.05 -0.70 4.05
CA GLU A 67 5.54 0.65 4.34
C GLU A 67 5.08 1.65 3.28
N ARG A 68 5.12 1.25 2.00
CA ARG A 68 4.60 2.09 0.91
C ARG A 68 3.09 2.29 1.00
N GLN A 69 2.32 1.24 1.32
CA GLN A 69 0.87 1.34 1.55
C GLN A 69 0.58 2.36 2.67
N ASN A 70 1.22 2.21 3.83
CA ASN A 70 1.01 3.11 4.97
C ASN A 70 1.37 4.57 4.64
N ALA A 71 2.51 4.80 3.98
CA ALA A 71 2.93 6.14 3.61
C ALA A 71 1.96 6.80 2.61
N LEU A 72 1.34 6.01 1.74
CA LEU A 72 0.34 6.50 0.80
C LEU A 72 -1.00 6.78 1.48
N GLU A 73 -1.42 5.93 2.43
CA GLU A 73 -2.61 6.15 3.28
C GLU A 73 -2.47 7.44 4.10
N ASP A 74 -1.32 7.65 4.78
CA ASP A 74 -1.05 8.88 5.54
C ASP A 74 -1.13 10.13 4.65
N ARG A 75 -0.57 10.04 3.44
CA ARG A 75 -0.59 11.15 2.48
C ARG A 75 -2.00 11.41 1.96
N LYS A 76 -2.79 10.36 1.74
CA LYS A 76 -4.19 10.44 1.32
C LYS A 76 -5.04 11.10 2.40
N GLU A 77 -4.95 10.65 3.65
CA GLU A 77 -5.69 11.23 4.79
C GLU A 77 -5.37 12.73 4.94
N ALA A 78 -4.09 13.09 4.85
CA ALA A 78 -3.67 14.50 4.89
C ALA A 78 -4.26 15.34 3.74
N LEU A 79 -4.47 14.74 2.56
CA LEU A 79 -5.09 15.41 1.41
C LEU A 79 -6.61 15.54 1.59
N GLU A 80 -7.28 14.51 2.11
CA GLU A 80 -8.72 14.55 2.44
C GLU A 80 -9.03 15.68 3.43
N ILE A 81 -8.25 15.78 4.51
CA ILE A 81 -8.38 16.86 5.49
C ILE A 81 -8.25 18.24 4.82
N ARG A 82 -7.29 18.39 3.90
CA ARG A 82 -7.09 19.66 3.17
C ARG A 82 -8.23 19.97 2.22
N ILE A 83 -8.79 18.98 1.53
CA ILE A 83 -9.96 19.16 0.65
C ILE A 83 -11.15 19.64 1.48
N GLN A 84 -11.45 18.95 2.59
CA GLN A 84 -12.56 19.32 3.49
C GLN A 84 -12.43 20.77 3.99
N LEU A 85 -11.24 21.16 4.46
CA LEU A 85 -11.01 22.53 4.93
C LEU A 85 -11.18 23.57 3.81
N ASN A 86 -10.86 23.24 2.56
CA ASN A 86 -11.07 24.17 1.44
C ASN A 86 -12.55 24.27 1.06
N GLU A 87 -13.30 23.17 1.11
CA GLU A 87 -14.74 23.14 0.88
C GLU A 87 -15.49 23.95 1.96
N ASP A 88 -15.18 23.74 3.24
CA ASP A 88 -15.77 24.49 4.36
C ASP A 88 -15.51 26.00 4.23
N ASN A 89 -14.30 26.41 3.80
CA ASN A 89 -13.98 27.81 3.58
C ASN A 89 -14.75 28.42 2.41
N LEU A 90 -15.04 27.66 1.35
CA LEU A 90 -15.84 28.13 0.22
C LEU A 90 -17.31 28.32 0.61
N GLU A 91 -17.86 27.44 1.45
CA GLU A 91 -19.24 27.54 1.94
C GLU A 91 -19.43 28.71 2.91
N ASN A 92 -18.47 28.97 3.81
CA ASN A 92 -18.55 30.08 4.77
C ASN A 92 -18.35 31.48 4.17
N HIS A 93 -17.87 31.57 2.92
CA HIS A 93 -17.64 32.83 2.20
C HIS A 93 -18.69 33.11 1.11
N HIS A 94 -19.74 32.30 1.01
CA HIS A 94 -20.89 32.45 0.10
C HIS A 94 -22.16 32.89 0.84
#